data_AF-A0A3D9SCR4-F1
#
_entry.id   AF-A0A3D9SCR4-F1
#
_cell.length_a   1.000
_cell.length_b   1.000
_cell.length_c   1.000
_cell.angle_alpha   90.00
_cell.angle_beta   90.00
_cell.angle_gamma   90.00
#
_symmetry.space_group_name_H-M   'P 1'
#
loop_
_entity.id
_entity.type
_entity.pdbx_description
1 polymer ?
#
loop_
_entity_poly.entity_id
_entity_poly.type
_entity_poly.pdbx_seq_one_letter_code
_entity_poly.pdbx_strand_id
1 'polypeptide(L)'
;MSGLSASTAYTFTVKAKDAAGNVSAASSAVNMTTDTAGSGGSGGSGSVVWEYWTSISGTAVSSIPTGTTPTGTATLTSLEGPTNYGDNYGDRIRGYITPTTSGAYTFYIASDDASQLWLSTNNSPSNKTMIASVYECTGVREWNKNASQQSVSITLTAGVPYYFEVLHKDGGGGDNLAVGWTGPGISTITVIGASNISQY
;
A
#
# COMPACT_ATOMS: atom_id res chain seq x y z
N MET A 1 2.36 -33.09 9.31
CA MET A 1 2.99 -32.09 10.19
C MET A 1 2.10 -30.85 10.10
N SER A 2 1.33 -30.52 11.14
CA SER A 2 0.38 -29.40 11.09
C SER A 2 1.13 -28.10 11.37
N GLY A 3 1.38 -27.32 10.32
CA GLY A 3 1.87 -25.95 10.44
C GLY A 3 0.80 -25.00 10.97
N LEU A 4 1.11 -23.70 10.98
CA LEU A 4 0.15 -22.66 11.31
C LEU A 4 -1.03 -22.70 10.31
N SER A 5 -2.26 -22.61 10.81
CA SER A 5 -3.48 -22.50 10.02
C SER A 5 -3.54 -21.12 9.37
N ALA A 6 -4.01 -21.03 8.14
CA ALA A 6 -4.20 -19.75 7.43
C ALA A 6 -5.26 -18.87 8.10
N SER A 7 -5.18 -17.55 7.90
CA SER A 7 -6.13 -16.58 8.44
C SER A 7 -6.41 -16.75 9.93
N THR A 8 -5.40 -17.19 10.69
CA THR A 8 -5.50 -17.51 12.11
C THR A 8 -4.58 -16.59 12.88
N ALA A 9 -5.13 -15.91 13.89
CA ALA A 9 -4.37 -15.06 14.78
C ALA A 9 -3.52 -15.92 15.73
N TYR A 10 -2.22 -15.63 15.76
CA TYR A 10 -1.26 -16.23 16.67
C TYR A 10 -0.68 -15.16 17.59
N THR A 11 -0.51 -15.52 18.85
CA THR A 11 0.09 -14.64 19.86
C THR A 11 1.51 -15.09 20.15
N PHE A 12 2.45 -14.15 20.02
CA PHE A 12 3.86 -14.35 20.28
C PHE A 12 4.31 -13.57 21.50
N THR A 13 5.14 -14.22 22.32
CA THR A 13 5.85 -13.60 23.44
C THR A 13 7.29 -14.08 23.44
N VAL A 14 8.22 -13.21 23.82
CA VAL A 14 9.64 -13.55 23.91
C VAL A 14 10.05 -13.68 25.38
N LYS A 15 10.90 -14.66 25.67
CA LYS A 15 11.63 -14.77 26.94
C LYS A 15 13.12 -14.82 26.62
N ALA A 16 13.92 -14.10 27.39
CA ALA A 16 15.37 -14.19 27.31
C ALA A 16 15.87 -15.32 28.23
N LYS A 17 16.95 -15.99 27.83
CA LYS A 17 17.68 -16.95 28.67
C LYS A 17 19.16 -16.56 28.72
N ASP A 18 19.73 -16.49 29.92
CA ASP A 18 21.16 -16.18 30.09
C ASP A 18 22.05 -17.44 30.00
N ALA A 19 23.37 -17.26 30.08
CA ALA A 19 24.34 -18.35 30.03
C ALA A 19 24.28 -19.30 31.25
N ALA A 20 23.75 -18.83 32.39
CA ALA A 20 23.52 -19.64 33.58
C ALA A 20 22.19 -20.43 33.50
N GLY A 21 21.36 -20.13 32.50
CA GLY A 21 20.10 -20.79 32.22
C GLY A 21 18.88 -20.14 32.84
N ASN A 22 19.00 -18.96 33.46
CA ASN A 22 17.88 -18.22 34.02
C ASN A 22 17.01 -17.67 32.89
N VAL A 23 15.68 -17.73 33.06
CA VAL A 23 14.70 -17.27 32.05
C VAL A 23 13.94 -16.06 32.57
N SER A 24 13.79 -15.02 31.74
CA SER A 24 13.05 -13.81 32.08
C SER A 24 11.53 -14.03 32.18
N ALA A 25 10.81 -13.03 32.70
CA ALA A 25 9.38 -12.90 32.42
C ALA A 25 9.14 -12.79 30.90
N ALA A 26 7.94 -13.17 30.45
CA ALA A 26 7.54 -13.01 29.06
C ALA A 26 7.39 -11.51 28.71
N SER A 27 7.72 -11.15 27.48
CA SER A 27 7.40 -9.83 26.93
C SER A 27 5.89 -9.60 26.88
N SER A 28 5.48 -8.35 26.61
CA SER A 28 4.14 -8.07 26.10
C SER A 28 3.84 -8.93 24.86
N ALA A 29 2.58 -9.33 24.74
CA ALA A 29 2.10 -10.15 23.63
C ALA A 29 2.01 -9.35 22.33
N VAL A 30 2.46 -9.95 21.22
CA VAL A 30 2.25 -9.45 19.86
C VAL A 30 1.34 -10.43 19.12
N ASN A 31 0.27 -9.92 18.52
CA ASN A 31 -0.65 -10.73 17.72
C ASN A 31 -0.30 -10.60 16.24
N MET A 32 -0.17 -11.71 15.54
CA MET A 32 0.06 -11.77 14.10
C MET A 32 -0.88 -12.81 13.49
N THR A 33 -1.61 -12.41 12.46
CA THR A 33 -2.50 -13.31 11.72
C THR A 33 -1.74 -13.86 10.53
N THR A 34 -1.73 -15.18 10.37
CA THR A 34 -1.18 -15.81 9.17
C THR A 34 -1.95 -15.40 7.93
N ASP A 35 -1.25 -15.34 6.80
CA ASP A 35 -1.88 -15.07 5.52
C ASP A 35 -2.94 -16.12 5.17
N THR A 36 -3.83 -15.75 4.25
CA THR A 36 -4.80 -16.69 3.70
C THR A 36 -4.08 -17.78 2.90
N ALA A 37 -4.60 -19.01 2.95
CA ALA A 37 -4.02 -20.13 2.21
C ALA A 37 -4.01 -19.78 0.71
N GLY A 38 -2.81 -19.60 0.15
CA GLY A 38 -2.61 -19.19 -1.25
C GLY A 38 -1.85 -17.88 -1.44
N SER A 39 -1.64 -17.06 -0.39
CA SER A 39 -0.70 -15.94 -0.45
C SER A 39 0.73 -16.43 -0.22
N GLY A 40 1.35 -16.91 -1.30
CA GLY A 40 2.77 -17.22 -1.32
C GLY A 40 3.58 -15.94 -1.39
N GLY A 41 3.91 -15.36 -0.24
CA GLY A 41 4.79 -14.19 -0.18
C GLY A 41 5.04 -13.75 1.23
N SER A 42 6.22 -14.10 1.78
CA SER A 42 6.82 -13.41 2.91
C SER A 42 7.13 -11.96 2.49
N GLY A 43 6.11 -11.14 2.32
CA GLY A 43 6.25 -9.73 1.99
C GLY A 43 6.83 -9.02 3.20
N GLY A 44 8.11 -8.65 3.14
CA GLY A 44 8.78 -7.91 4.19
C GLY A 44 7.93 -6.72 4.63
N SER A 45 7.54 -6.69 5.89
CA SER A 45 6.85 -5.57 6.50
C SER A 45 7.70 -4.31 6.27
N GLY A 46 7.10 -3.22 5.83
CA GLY A 46 7.84 -1.98 5.59
C GLY A 46 8.11 -1.62 4.14
N SER A 47 7.68 -2.43 3.17
CA SER A 47 7.92 -2.11 1.77
C SER A 47 6.86 -2.64 0.82
N VAL A 48 6.76 -2.00 -0.34
CA VAL A 48 5.99 -2.45 -1.52
C VAL A 48 6.86 -2.39 -2.77
N VAL A 49 6.45 -3.10 -3.82
CA VAL A 49 7.12 -3.05 -5.12
C VAL A 49 6.41 -2.02 -6.00
N TRP A 50 7.22 -1.14 -6.59
CA TRP A 50 6.83 -0.27 -7.68
C TRP A 50 7.25 -0.91 -8.99
N GLU A 51 6.29 -1.23 -9.85
CA GLU A 51 6.49 -1.80 -11.18
C GLU A 51 6.24 -0.70 -12.21
N TYR A 52 7.10 -0.55 -13.22
CA TYR A 52 6.92 0.47 -14.26
C TYR A 52 7.14 -0.10 -15.66
N TRP A 53 6.42 0.48 -16.62
CA TRP A 53 6.48 0.20 -18.05
C TRP A 53 6.77 1.50 -18.79
N THR A 54 7.89 1.56 -19.48
CA THR A 54 8.31 2.72 -20.29
C THR A 54 7.71 2.67 -21.69
N SER A 55 7.79 3.79 -22.40
CA SER A 55 7.32 3.90 -23.80
C SER A 55 5.81 3.66 -23.97
N ILE A 56 5.04 4.03 -22.95
CA ILE A 56 3.58 4.01 -22.98
C ILE A 56 3.11 5.44 -23.22
N SER A 57 2.60 5.73 -24.41
CA SER A 57 2.14 7.08 -24.76
C SER A 57 0.76 7.42 -24.18
N GLY A 58 0.43 8.71 -24.15
CA GLY A 58 -0.84 9.24 -23.67
C GLY A 58 -0.97 9.25 -22.14
N THR A 59 -2.14 9.64 -21.65
CA THR A 59 -2.40 9.86 -20.21
C THR A 59 -3.46 8.91 -19.63
N ALA A 60 -4.00 8.00 -20.44
CA ALA A 60 -5.04 7.08 -19.99
C ALA A 60 -4.46 5.95 -19.12
N VAL A 61 -4.92 5.85 -17.86
CA VAL A 61 -4.55 4.74 -16.96
C VAL A 61 -4.82 3.36 -17.56
N SER A 62 -5.83 3.24 -18.42
CA SER A 62 -6.14 1.99 -19.12
C SER A 62 -5.07 1.54 -20.12
N SER A 63 -4.10 2.38 -20.47
CA SER A 63 -3.00 2.00 -21.38
C SER A 63 -1.85 1.28 -20.69
N ILE A 64 -1.85 1.18 -19.35
CA ILE A 64 -0.80 0.51 -18.59
C ILE A 64 -0.91 -1.00 -18.82
N PRO A 65 0.12 -1.68 -19.36
CA PRO A 65 0.03 -3.08 -19.73
C PRO A 65 0.32 -3.99 -18.52
N THR A 66 -0.51 -3.93 -17.47
CA THR A 66 -0.30 -4.61 -16.18
C THR A 66 -0.25 -6.15 -16.26
N GLY A 67 -0.59 -6.73 -17.42
CA GLY A 67 -0.51 -8.16 -17.72
C GLY A 67 0.79 -8.59 -18.42
N THR A 68 1.71 -7.68 -18.69
CA THR A 68 3.03 -7.98 -19.28
C THR A 68 4.15 -7.78 -18.26
N THR A 69 5.34 -8.28 -18.56
CA THR A 69 6.53 -8.04 -17.74
C THR A 69 6.85 -6.54 -17.69
N PRO A 70 7.01 -5.93 -16.49
CA PRO A 70 7.41 -4.54 -16.38
C PRO A 70 8.81 -4.30 -16.95
N THR A 71 9.05 -3.07 -17.45
CA THR A 71 10.39 -2.64 -17.86
C THR A 71 11.36 -2.75 -16.69
N GLY A 72 10.91 -2.41 -15.49
CA GLY A 72 11.69 -2.57 -14.28
C GLY A 72 10.85 -2.46 -13.02
N THR A 73 11.55 -2.60 -11.89
CA THR A 73 10.94 -2.50 -10.56
C THR A 73 11.86 -1.75 -9.61
N ALA A 74 11.27 -1.16 -8.56
CA ALA A 74 11.99 -0.67 -7.39
C ALA A 74 11.20 -0.99 -6.12
N THR A 75 11.87 -0.90 -4.97
CA THR A 75 11.22 -1.02 -3.66
C THR A 75 10.92 0.36 -3.11
N LEU A 76 9.68 0.55 -2.62
CA LEU A 76 9.27 1.77 -1.91
C LEU A 76 9.00 1.45 -0.44
N THR A 77 9.38 2.38 0.45
CA THR A 77 9.09 2.32 1.90
C THR A 77 7.96 3.27 2.31
N SER A 78 7.30 3.88 1.32
CA SER A 78 6.08 4.67 1.45
C SER A 78 5.28 4.56 0.16
N LEU A 79 3.98 4.89 0.19
CA LEU A 79 3.16 4.99 -1.02
C LEU A 79 3.40 6.33 -1.70
N GLU A 80 4.63 6.56 -2.12
CA GLU A 80 5.07 7.75 -2.84
C GLU A 80 6.13 7.34 -3.85
N GLY A 81 5.83 7.59 -5.13
CA GLY A 81 6.73 7.29 -6.24
C GLY A 81 7.86 8.30 -6.34
N PRO A 82 8.87 8.02 -7.19
CA PRO A 82 9.87 9.02 -7.55
C PRO A 82 9.24 10.28 -8.15
N THR A 83 9.90 11.41 -8.00
CA THR A 83 9.53 12.66 -8.68
C THR A 83 10.37 12.81 -9.95
N ASN A 84 9.76 13.29 -11.04
CA ASN A 84 10.40 13.48 -12.35
C ASN A 84 11.20 12.24 -12.79
N TYR A 85 10.54 11.08 -12.74
CA TYR A 85 11.13 9.82 -13.15
C TYR A 85 11.38 9.75 -14.67
N GLY A 86 10.49 10.32 -15.47
CA GLY A 86 10.59 10.43 -16.92
C GLY A 86 9.22 10.47 -17.59
N ASP A 87 9.17 10.73 -18.90
CA ASP A 87 7.90 10.85 -19.62
C ASP A 87 7.43 9.52 -20.25
N ASN A 88 6.14 9.44 -20.58
CA ASN A 88 5.54 8.34 -21.36
C ASN A 88 5.75 6.97 -20.71
N TYR A 89 5.35 6.86 -19.45
CA TYR A 89 5.37 5.60 -18.72
C TYR A 89 4.04 5.34 -18.04
N GLY A 90 3.87 4.10 -17.59
CA GLY A 90 2.83 3.70 -16.68
C GLY A 90 3.45 2.94 -15.52
N ASP A 91 2.87 3.06 -14.34
CA ASP A 91 3.35 2.35 -13.17
C ASP A 91 2.22 1.76 -12.32
N ARG A 92 2.60 0.77 -11.51
CA ARG A 92 1.75 0.11 -10.55
C ARG A 92 2.47 -0.04 -9.22
N ILE A 93 1.78 0.31 -8.14
CA ILE A 93 2.15 -0.05 -6.77
C ILE A 93 1.05 -0.94 -6.21
N ARG A 94 1.40 -2.10 -5.65
CA ARG A 94 0.43 -3.01 -5.03
C ARG A 94 1.01 -3.70 -3.82
N GLY A 95 0.15 -4.11 -2.91
CA GLY A 95 0.52 -4.74 -1.66
C GLY A 95 -0.65 -4.76 -0.69
N TYR A 96 -0.32 -4.75 0.59
CA TYR A 96 -1.30 -4.65 1.65
C TYR A 96 -1.09 -3.39 2.48
N ILE A 97 -2.19 -2.74 2.86
CA ILE A 97 -2.22 -1.72 3.90
C ILE A 97 -2.73 -2.38 5.18
N THR A 98 -1.96 -2.26 6.26
CA THR A 98 -2.32 -2.77 7.59
C THR A 98 -2.35 -1.60 8.58
N PRO A 99 -3.53 -1.09 8.98
CA PRO A 99 -3.62 -0.01 9.95
C PRO A 99 -3.21 -0.50 11.35
N THR A 100 -2.62 0.39 12.15
CA THR A 100 -2.23 0.09 13.54
C THR A 100 -3.36 0.38 14.53
N THR A 101 -4.38 1.15 14.12
CA THR A 101 -5.53 1.52 14.95
C THR A 101 -6.82 1.28 14.18
N SER A 102 -7.84 0.72 14.84
CA SER A 102 -9.15 0.53 14.20
C SER A 102 -9.89 1.85 14.13
N GLY A 103 -10.60 2.09 13.03
CA GLY A 103 -11.50 3.23 12.90
C GLY A 103 -11.67 3.68 11.46
N ALA A 104 -12.20 4.89 11.31
CA ALA A 104 -12.58 5.45 10.03
C ALA A 104 -11.39 6.20 9.40
N TYR A 105 -10.99 5.78 8.21
CA TYR A 105 -9.89 6.36 7.43
C TYR A 105 -10.43 7.06 6.19
N THR A 106 -9.78 8.14 5.78
CA THR A 106 -9.99 8.75 4.46
C THR A 106 -8.69 8.66 3.69
N PHE A 107 -8.73 8.19 2.45
CA PHE A 107 -7.58 8.06 1.57
C PHE A 107 -7.51 9.22 0.60
N TYR A 108 -6.30 9.60 0.24
CA TYR A 108 -5.99 10.71 -0.65
C TYR A 108 -5.00 10.26 -1.71
N ILE A 109 -5.14 10.73 -2.95
CA ILE A 109 -4.17 10.48 -4.02
C ILE A 109 -3.82 11.79 -4.74
N ALA A 110 -2.54 11.98 -5.03
CA ALA A 110 -2.03 13.08 -5.85
C ALA A 110 -1.07 12.51 -6.89
N SER A 111 -1.22 12.91 -8.14
CA SER A 111 -0.35 12.48 -9.22
C SER A 111 -0.22 13.50 -10.35
N ASP A 112 0.84 13.36 -11.13
CA ASP A 112 1.04 14.01 -12.42
C ASP A 112 1.56 12.92 -13.39
N ASP A 113 0.80 12.44 -14.38
CA ASP A 113 -0.57 12.81 -14.76
C ASP A 113 -1.68 12.02 -13.98
N ALA A 114 -2.36 11.06 -14.63
CA ALA A 114 -3.60 10.46 -14.17
C ALA A 114 -3.34 9.22 -13.32
N SER A 115 -4.14 9.02 -12.27
CA SER A 115 -4.01 7.86 -11.40
C SER A 115 -5.33 7.35 -10.84
N GLN A 116 -5.31 6.09 -10.40
CA GLN A 116 -6.41 5.43 -9.73
C GLN A 116 -5.90 4.71 -8.48
N LEU A 117 -6.58 4.91 -7.36
CA LEU A 117 -6.38 4.18 -6.12
C LEU A 117 -7.51 3.17 -5.93
N TRP A 118 -7.13 1.90 -5.81
CA TRP A 118 -8.02 0.79 -5.55
C TRP A 118 -7.74 0.21 -4.17
N LEU A 119 -8.81 -0.07 -3.41
CA LEU A 119 -8.72 -0.72 -2.10
C LEU A 119 -9.73 -1.85 -2.04
N SER A 120 -9.29 -2.99 -1.52
CA SER A 120 -10.11 -4.15 -1.24
C SER A 120 -10.71 -4.11 0.15
N THR A 121 -11.86 -4.75 0.32
CA THR A 121 -12.49 -4.95 1.63
C THR A 121 -11.76 -5.99 2.49
N ASN A 122 -10.76 -6.68 1.93
CA ASN A 122 -9.92 -7.68 2.59
C ASN A 122 -8.56 -7.81 1.88
N ASN A 123 -7.81 -8.87 2.15
CA ASN A 123 -6.52 -9.15 1.52
C ASN A 123 -6.63 -9.75 0.10
N SER A 124 -7.82 -9.91 -0.47
CA SER A 124 -7.98 -10.46 -1.82
C SER A 124 -8.08 -9.33 -2.86
N PRO A 125 -7.32 -9.37 -3.97
CA PRO A 125 -7.43 -8.39 -5.05
C PRO A 125 -8.79 -8.45 -5.77
N SER A 126 -9.54 -9.54 -5.62
CA SER A 126 -10.85 -9.72 -6.26
C SER A 126 -11.95 -8.80 -5.71
N ASN A 127 -11.79 -8.29 -4.49
CA ASN A 127 -12.78 -7.43 -3.83
C ASN A 127 -12.41 -5.94 -3.86
N LYS A 128 -11.43 -5.55 -4.69
CA LYS A 128 -11.01 -4.16 -4.81
C LYS A 128 -12.05 -3.31 -5.53
N THR A 129 -12.22 -2.10 -5.03
CA THR A 129 -13.01 -1.04 -5.67
C THR A 129 -12.15 0.21 -5.78
N MET A 130 -12.40 1.03 -6.80
CA MET A 130 -11.72 2.31 -6.93
C MET A 130 -12.28 3.25 -5.86
N ILE A 131 -11.39 3.81 -5.05
CA ILE A 131 -11.78 4.67 -3.92
C ILE A 131 -11.38 6.12 -4.11
N ALA A 132 -10.38 6.41 -4.97
CA ALA A 132 -9.96 7.77 -5.31
C ALA A 132 -9.24 7.77 -6.67
N SER A 133 -9.18 8.93 -7.33
CA SER A 133 -8.52 9.09 -8.62
C SER A 133 -8.10 10.53 -8.91
N VAL A 134 -7.10 10.65 -9.78
CA VAL A 134 -6.67 11.91 -10.43
C VAL A 134 -6.89 11.73 -11.93
N TYR A 135 -7.61 12.65 -12.56
CA TYR A 135 -7.87 12.62 -14.01
C TYR A 135 -6.97 13.59 -14.79
N GLU A 136 -6.47 14.62 -14.12
CA GLU A 136 -5.60 15.67 -14.63
C GLU A 136 -4.53 15.96 -13.58
N CYS A 137 -3.32 16.30 -14.01
CA CYS A 137 -2.18 16.51 -13.15
C CYS A 137 -2.46 17.35 -11.90
N THR A 138 -1.76 17.03 -10.81
CA THR A 138 -1.76 17.75 -9.54
C THR A 138 -0.32 18.00 -9.12
N GLY A 139 -0.07 19.02 -8.30
CA GLY A 139 1.24 19.20 -7.68
C GLY A 139 1.59 18.05 -6.71
N VAL A 140 2.87 17.99 -6.34
CA VAL A 140 3.37 17.04 -5.33
C VAL A 140 2.55 17.15 -4.05
N ARG A 141 1.86 16.05 -3.68
CA ARG A 141 1.00 15.96 -2.49
C ARG A 141 -0.09 17.04 -2.44
N GLU A 142 -0.55 17.53 -3.59
CA GLU A 142 -1.69 18.44 -3.68
C GLU A 142 -2.99 17.61 -3.58
N TRP A 143 -3.49 17.40 -2.36
CA TRP A 143 -4.57 16.43 -2.08
C TRP A 143 -6.00 16.90 -2.42
N ASN A 144 -6.16 18.16 -2.81
CA ASN A 144 -7.46 18.85 -2.80
C ASN A 144 -7.69 19.75 -4.02
N LYS A 145 -7.01 19.48 -5.15
CA LYS A 145 -7.31 20.13 -6.43
C LYS A 145 -8.67 19.67 -6.97
N ASN A 146 -8.95 18.37 -6.85
CA ASN A 146 -10.17 17.73 -7.30
C ASN A 146 -10.80 16.88 -6.19
N ALA A 147 -12.13 16.86 -6.11
CA ALA A 147 -12.85 16.06 -5.09
C ALA A 147 -12.61 14.55 -5.26
N SER A 148 -12.35 14.08 -6.48
CA SER A 148 -12.07 12.67 -6.76
C SER A 148 -10.79 12.15 -6.10
N GLN A 149 -9.90 13.04 -5.67
CA GLN A 149 -8.65 12.68 -4.99
C GLN A 149 -8.89 12.08 -3.61
N GLN A 150 -10.09 12.20 -3.06
CA GLN A 150 -10.41 11.82 -1.69
C GLN A 150 -11.45 10.70 -1.70
N SER A 151 -11.18 9.64 -0.94
CA SER A 151 -12.18 8.59 -0.76
C SER A 151 -13.31 9.07 0.15
N VAL A 152 -14.42 8.31 0.14
CA VAL A 152 -15.32 8.32 1.30
C VAL A 152 -14.58 7.81 2.54
N SER A 153 -15.18 7.98 3.71
CA SER A 153 -14.63 7.38 4.93
C SER A 153 -14.80 5.86 4.92
N ILE A 154 -13.71 5.12 5.13
CA ILE A 154 -13.65 3.66 5.09
C ILE A 154 -13.22 3.16 6.47
N THR A 155 -14.01 2.30 7.09
CA THR A 155 -13.63 1.71 8.38
C THR A 155 -12.67 0.54 8.17
N LEU A 156 -11.51 0.62 8.82
CA LEU A 156 -10.50 -0.43 8.81
C LEU A 156 -10.27 -0.93 10.24
N THR A 157 -9.85 -2.19 10.35
CA THR A 157 -9.55 -2.84 11.63
C THR A 157 -8.04 -2.96 11.82
N ALA A 158 -7.53 -2.58 13.00
CA ALA A 158 -6.12 -2.70 13.35
C ALA A 158 -5.59 -4.11 13.11
N GLY A 159 -4.42 -4.22 12.48
CA GLY A 159 -3.76 -5.50 12.21
C GLY A 159 -4.39 -6.33 11.09
N VAL A 160 -5.46 -5.86 10.43
CA VAL A 160 -6.04 -6.52 9.26
C VAL A 160 -5.38 -5.98 7.98
N PRO A 161 -4.81 -6.85 7.13
CA PRO A 161 -4.27 -6.43 5.83
C PRO A 161 -5.39 -6.25 4.79
N TYR A 162 -5.36 -5.12 4.10
CA TYR A 162 -6.26 -4.81 2.99
C TYR A 162 -5.44 -4.67 1.71
N TYR A 163 -5.79 -5.44 0.68
CA TYR A 163 -5.13 -5.31 -0.62
C TYR A 163 -5.37 -3.92 -1.20
N PHE A 164 -4.32 -3.30 -1.72
CA PHE A 164 -4.42 -2.06 -2.48
C PHE A 164 -3.70 -2.18 -3.82
N GLU A 165 -4.12 -1.36 -4.78
CA GLU A 165 -3.44 -1.15 -6.05
C GLU A 165 -3.53 0.32 -6.43
N VAL A 166 -2.39 0.90 -6.80
CA VAL A 166 -2.28 2.22 -7.39
C VAL A 166 -1.86 2.02 -8.83
N LEU A 167 -2.60 2.61 -9.76
CA LEU A 167 -2.20 2.69 -11.16
C LEU A 167 -1.96 4.15 -11.50
N HIS A 168 -0.84 4.45 -12.13
CA HIS A 168 -0.46 5.81 -12.50
C HIS A 168 0.07 5.84 -13.92
N LYS A 169 -0.36 6.84 -14.67
CA LYS A 169 0.03 7.04 -16.06
C LYS A 169 0.56 8.46 -16.21
N ASP A 170 1.75 8.55 -16.79
CA ASP A 170 2.38 9.82 -17.12
C ASP A 170 2.59 9.93 -18.64
N GLY A 171 2.07 10.99 -19.26
CA GLY A 171 2.28 11.32 -20.67
C GLY A 171 3.50 12.20 -20.90
N GLY A 172 3.72 13.18 -20.02
CA GLY A 172 4.97 13.91 -19.90
C GLY A 172 4.83 15.24 -19.17
N GLY A 173 5.95 15.80 -18.74
CA GLY A 173 5.97 17.01 -17.92
C GLY A 173 6.81 16.81 -16.66
N GLY A 174 6.23 17.15 -15.51
CA GLY A 174 6.79 16.71 -14.23
C GLY A 174 5.99 15.52 -13.74
N ASP A 175 6.59 14.67 -12.91
CA ASP A 175 5.91 13.44 -12.49
C ASP A 175 5.87 13.39 -10.97
N ASN A 176 4.72 13.01 -10.43
CA ASN A 176 4.62 12.62 -9.03
C ASN A 176 3.52 11.59 -8.82
N LEU A 177 3.63 10.82 -7.75
CA LEU A 177 2.57 9.95 -7.26
C LEU A 177 2.69 9.85 -5.75
N ALA A 178 1.61 10.12 -5.03
CA ALA A 178 1.54 9.92 -3.59
C ALA A 178 0.15 9.46 -3.15
N VAL A 179 0.11 8.56 -2.18
CA VAL A 179 -1.11 8.14 -1.47
C VAL A 179 -0.96 8.49 0.00
N GLY A 180 -1.90 9.30 0.49
CA GLY A 180 -1.98 9.71 1.88
C GLY A 180 -3.26 9.23 2.54
N TRP A 181 -3.32 9.37 3.87
CA TRP A 181 -4.53 9.12 4.64
C TRP A 181 -4.69 10.05 5.84
N THR A 182 -5.91 10.17 6.32
CA THR A 182 -6.27 10.63 7.67
C THR A 182 -7.04 9.51 8.37
N GLY A 183 -7.07 9.53 9.70
CA GLY A 183 -7.74 8.50 10.49
C GLY A 183 -7.46 8.61 11.98
N PRO A 184 -7.75 7.54 12.77
CA PRO A 184 -7.48 7.51 14.19
C PRO A 184 -6.02 7.83 14.51
N GLY A 185 -5.78 8.92 15.24
CA GLY A 185 -4.42 9.38 15.59
C GLY A 185 -3.65 10.08 14.45
N ILE A 186 -4.27 10.28 13.28
CA ILE A 186 -3.68 10.89 12.09
C ILE A 186 -4.55 12.08 11.67
N SER A 187 -4.32 13.22 12.30
CA SER A 187 -5.15 14.44 12.15
C SER A 187 -4.85 15.24 10.87
N THR A 188 -3.70 15.03 10.24
CA THR A 188 -3.30 15.67 8.99
C THR A 188 -3.02 14.62 7.92
N ILE A 189 -3.29 14.95 6.64
CA ILE A 189 -3.04 14.03 5.54
C ILE A 189 -1.56 13.62 5.53
N THR A 190 -1.32 12.33 5.74
CA THR A 190 0.02 11.76 5.89
C THR A 190 0.23 10.68 4.84
N VAL A 191 1.35 10.72 4.13
CA VAL A 191 1.74 9.65 3.19
C VAL A 191 1.84 8.32 3.93
N ILE A 192 1.25 7.26 3.37
CA ILE A 192 1.24 5.95 4.01
C ILE A 192 2.65 5.35 3.96
N GLY A 193 3.28 5.20 5.13
CA GLY A 193 4.66 4.76 5.26
C GLY A 193 4.84 3.28 5.62
N ALA A 194 6.10 2.87 5.70
CA ALA A 194 6.57 1.50 5.99
C ALA A 194 5.81 0.80 7.13
N SER A 195 5.48 1.52 8.21
CA SER A 195 4.75 0.96 9.35
C SER A 195 3.39 0.35 9.00
N ASN A 196 2.83 0.68 7.84
CA ASN A 196 1.49 0.30 7.44
C ASN A 196 1.43 -0.43 6.09
N ILE A 197 2.57 -0.77 5.48
CA ILE A 197 2.60 -1.43 4.16
C ILE A 197 3.43 -2.71 4.15
N SER A 198 3.02 -3.65 3.30
CA SER A 198 3.78 -4.87 2.99
C SER A 198 3.55 -5.30 1.54
N GLN A 199 4.48 -6.11 1.00
CA GLN A 199 4.41 -6.60 -0.37
C GLN A 199 3.25 -7.60 -0.56
N TYR A 200 2.72 -7.66 -1.78
CA TYR A 200 1.62 -8.55 -2.22
C TYR A 200 2.02 -10.03 -2.24
#